data_AF-A0A147GZZ6-F1
#
_entry.id   AF-A0A147GZZ6-F1
#
_cell.length_a   1.000
_cell.length_b   1.000
_cell.length_c   1.000
_cell.angle_alpha   90.00
_cell.angle_beta   90.00
_cell.angle_gamma   90.00
#
_symmetry.space_group_name_H-M   'P 1'
#
loop_
_entity.id
_entity.type
_entity.pdbx_description
1 polymer ?
#
loop_
_entity_poly.entity_id
_entity_poly.type
_entity_poly.pdbx_seq_one_letter_code
_entity_poly.pdbx_strand_id
1 'polypeptide(L)'
;MIGVSEARVSQLVSEGVIARGDTAAAWLLGYCERLRDQAAGRAGAEAGGLDLVQERAALAREQRIGQAIKNQVARREFAAVGLLADVLARAASAVVDRFDQLEGTLRKAVPDLPDEAKVAVLQVIANARNEWIRGTARLVSDEVDGMLAEDNEGADEGDARDVEGYCA
;
A
#
# COMPACT_ATOMS: atom_id res chain seq x y z
N MET A 1 -0.22 -55.24 0.12
CA MET A 1 1.08 -54.56 0.23
C MET A 1 0.87 -53.10 -0.15
N ILE A 2 0.77 -52.18 0.83
CA ILE A 2 0.54 -50.71 0.79
C ILE A 2 -0.56 -50.12 -0.13
N GLY A 3 -1.20 -50.89 -1.02
CA GLY A 3 -2.37 -50.45 -1.80
C GLY A 3 -2.08 -49.46 -2.94
N VAL A 4 -0.84 -49.43 -3.46
CA VAL A 4 -0.41 -48.52 -4.53
C VAL A 4 0.11 -49.29 -5.76
N SER A 5 0.11 -48.65 -6.94
CA SER A 5 0.57 -49.27 -8.19
C SER A 5 2.08 -49.55 -8.17
N GLU A 6 2.54 -50.52 -8.97
CA GLU A 6 3.97 -50.86 -9.10
C GLU A 6 4.83 -49.68 -9.54
N ALA A 7 4.34 -48.88 -10.49
CA ALA A 7 4.99 -47.64 -10.90
C ALA A 7 5.18 -46.67 -9.72
N ARG A 8 4.17 -46.58 -8.84
CA ARG A 8 4.24 -45.74 -7.65
C ARG A 8 5.21 -46.28 -6.59
N VAL A 9 5.32 -47.60 -6.45
CA VAL A 9 6.33 -48.23 -5.60
C VAL A 9 7.74 -47.94 -6.11
N SER A 10 7.97 -48.06 -7.42
CA SER A 10 9.26 -47.73 -8.04
C SER A 10 9.66 -46.27 -7.78
N GLN A 11 8.70 -45.34 -7.88
CA GLN A 11 8.90 -43.94 -7.57
C GLN A 11 9.21 -43.70 -6.08
N LEU A 12 8.49 -44.35 -5.17
CA LEU A 12 8.73 -44.26 -3.72
C LEU A 12 10.14 -44.74 -3.34
N VAL A 13 10.63 -45.79 -4.00
CA VAL A 13 11.99 -46.29 -3.81
C VAL A 13 13.03 -45.32 -4.38
N SER A 14 12.79 -44.73 -5.55
CA SER A 14 13.72 -43.73 -6.13
C SER A 14 13.78 -42.43 -5.31
N GLU A 15 12.67 -42.08 -4.66
CA GLU A 15 12.56 -40.92 -3.77
C GLU A 15 13.09 -41.23 -2.35
N GLY A 16 13.59 -42.44 -2.09
CA GLY A 16 14.19 -42.82 -0.80
C GLY A 16 13.19 -43.02 0.35
N VAL A 17 11.89 -42.97 0.08
CA VAL A 17 10.82 -43.05 1.10
C VAL A 17 10.69 -44.46 1.67
N ILE A 18 11.01 -45.49 0.87
CA ILE A 18 11.04 -46.90 1.27
C ILE A 18 12.27 -47.58 0.65
N ALA A 19 12.93 -48.49 1.37
CA ALA A 19 14.11 -49.20 0.85
C ALA A 19 13.80 -50.63 0.39
N ARG A 20 14.50 -51.09 -0.65
CA ARG A 20 14.35 -52.48 -1.14
C ARG A 20 14.93 -53.46 -0.12
N GLY A 21 14.16 -54.50 0.23
CA GLY A 21 14.58 -55.50 1.21
C GLY A 21 14.02 -55.28 2.62
N ASP A 22 13.39 -54.13 2.88
CA ASP A 22 12.71 -53.87 4.14
C ASP A 22 11.44 -54.69 4.33
N THR A 23 11.01 -54.80 5.60
CA THR A 23 9.77 -55.46 5.95
C THR A 23 8.55 -54.65 5.48
N ALA A 24 7.44 -55.35 5.19
CA ALA A 24 6.19 -54.69 4.79
C ALA A 24 5.67 -53.67 5.84
N ALA A 25 5.99 -53.89 7.12
CA ALA A 25 5.64 -52.95 8.19
C ALA A 25 6.47 -51.66 8.11
N ALA A 26 7.78 -51.76 7.84
CA ALA A 26 8.64 -50.60 7.65
C ALA A 26 8.20 -49.75 6.44
N TRP A 27 7.82 -50.41 5.34
CA TRP A 27 7.27 -49.72 4.17
C TRP A 27 5.97 -48.97 4.46
N LEU A 28 5.07 -49.57 5.26
CA LEU A 28 3.82 -48.92 5.66
C LEU A 28 4.09 -47.67 6.51
N LEU A 29 5.03 -47.76 7.46
CA LEU A 29 5.41 -46.63 8.31
C LEU A 29 5.99 -45.47 7.49
N GLY A 30 6.97 -45.72 6.62
CA GLY A 30 7.56 -44.68 5.76
C GLY A 30 6.55 -44.06 4.81
N TYR A 31 5.62 -44.86 4.27
CA TYR A 31 4.53 -44.34 3.44
C TYR A 31 3.55 -43.46 4.24
N CYS A 32 3.16 -43.89 5.44
CA CYS A 32 2.28 -43.10 6.32
C CYS A 32 2.94 -41.80 6.80
N GLU A 33 4.24 -41.82 7.10
CA GLU A 33 5.03 -40.65 7.48
C GLU A 33 5.03 -39.60 6.36
N ARG A 34 5.37 -40.01 5.13
CA ARG A 34 5.27 -39.14 3.96
C ARG A 34 3.88 -38.54 3.77
N LEU A 35 2.81 -39.33 3.94
CA LEU A 35 1.44 -38.81 3.81
C LEU A 35 1.12 -37.77 4.90
N ARG A 36 1.65 -37.93 6.12
CA ARG A 36 1.52 -36.92 7.18
C ARG A 36 2.29 -35.65 6.84
N ASP A 37 3.49 -35.75 6.28
CA ASP A 37 4.26 -34.59 5.85
C ASP A 37 3.61 -33.86 4.67
N GLN A 38 3.04 -34.60 3.73
CA GLN A 38 2.24 -34.03 2.64
C GLN A 38 0.99 -33.32 3.16
N ALA A 39 0.24 -33.95 4.07
CA ALA A 39 -0.94 -33.34 4.68
C ALA A 39 -0.59 -32.12 5.55
N ALA A 40 0.59 -32.12 6.19
CA ALA A 40 1.10 -31.00 6.95
C ALA A 40 1.75 -29.90 6.07
N GLY A 41 1.81 -30.10 4.75
CA GLY A 41 2.37 -29.14 3.79
C GLY A 41 3.91 -29.07 3.78
N ARG A 42 4.61 -29.98 4.47
CA ARG A 42 6.09 -30.01 4.58
C ARG A 42 6.78 -30.72 3.41
N ALA A 43 6.02 -31.44 2.58
CA ALA A 43 6.58 -32.27 1.51
C ALA A 43 7.23 -31.49 0.34
N GLY A 44 7.11 -30.16 0.30
CA GLY A 44 7.80 -29.32 -0.69
C GLY A 44 9.25 -28.98 -0.34
N ALA A 45 9.66 -29.14 0.93
CA ALA A 45 10.94 -28.63 1.42
C ALA A 45 12.18 -29.38 0.88
N GLU A 46 12.07 -30.64 0.46
CA GLU A 46 13.23 -31.46 0.07
C GLU A 46 13.47 -31.56 -1.45
N ALA A 47 12.52 -31.15 -2.30
CA ALA A 47 12.58 -31.41 -3.74
C ALA A 47 12.33 -30.17 -4.59
N GLY A 48 12.99 -29.04 -4.29
CA GLY A 48 13.02 -27.84 -5.17
C GLY A 48 11.66 -27.27 -5.57
N GLY A 49 10.59 -27.66 -4.86
CA GLY A 49 9.23 -27.20 -5.06
C GLY A 49 8.96 -26.05 -4.13
N LEU A 50 8.34 -24.98 -4.66
CA LEU A 50 7.95 -23.80 -3.90
C LEU A 50 7.21 -24.21 -2.62
N ASP A 51 7.75 -23.86 -1.46
CA ASP A 51 7.16 -24.14 -0.16
C ASP A 51 5.86 -23.32 -0.03
N LEU A 52 4.74 -23.95 -0.35
CA LEU A 52 3.40 -23.35 -0.30
C LEU A 52 3.08 -22.76 1.08
N VAL A 53 3.71 -23.23 2.15
CA VAL A 53 3.56 -22.66 3.49
C VAL A 53 4.26 -21.31 3.58
N GLN A 54 5.46 -21.17 3.01
CA GLN A 54 6.20 -19.90 2.97
C GLN A 54 5.49 -18.87 2.09
N GLU A 55 5.01 -19.27 0.91
CA GLU A 55 4.26 -18.39 0.01
C GLU A 55 2.96 -17.91 0.66
N ARG A 56 2.26 -18.78 1.39
CA ARG A 56 1.07 -18.39 2.18
C ARG A 56 1.41 -17.46 3.34
N ALA A 57 2.54 -17.68 4.01
CA ALA A 57 3.01 -16.81 5.07
C ALA A 57 3.38 -15.42 4.52
N ALA A 58 4.04 -15.35 3.36
CA ALA A 58 4.35 -14.10 2.66
C ALA A 58 3.06 -13.36 2.27
N LEU A 59 2.11 -14.05 1.63
CA LEU A 59 0.82 -13.46 1.28
C LEU A 59 0.07 -12.95 2.52
N ALA A 60 0.09 -13.69 3.63
CA ALA A 60 -0.56 -13.26 4.87
C ALA A 60 0.09 -12.00 5.47
N ARG A 61 1.43 -11.86 5.36
CA ARG A 61 2.14 -10.63 5.76
C ARG A 61 1.69 -9.44 4.91
N GLU A 62 1.69 -9.60 3.58
CA GLU A 62 1.25 -8.54 2.66
C GLU A 62 -0.22 -8.15 2.88
N GLN A 63 -1.10 -9.13 3.09
CA GLN A 63 -2.51 -8.87 3.41
C GLN A 63 -2.66 -8.10 4.72
N ARG A 64 -1.88 -8.42 5.75
CA ARG A 64 -1.88 -7.69 7.03
C ARG A 64 -1.42 -6.25 6.84
N ILE A 65 -0.37 -6.01 6.05
CA ILE A 65 0.12 -4.65 5.74
C ILE A 65 -0.96 -3.87 4.98
N GLY A 66 -1.54 -4.45 3.93
CA GLY A 66 -2.62 -3.82 3.19
C GLY A 66 -3.83 -3.51 4.07
N GLN A 67 -4.17 -4.38 5.02
CA GLN A 67 -5.25 -4.13 5.97
C GLN A 67 -4.89 -3.03 6.97
N ALA A 68 -3.64 -2.94 7.41
CA ALA A 68 -3.17 -1.87 8.29
C ALA A 68 -3.30 -0.50 7.60
N ILE A 69 -2.90 -0.38 6.33
CA ILE A 69 -3.07 0.85 5.53
C ILE A 69 -4.56 1.21 5.42
N LYS A 70 -5.43 0.24 5.08
CA LYS A 70 -6.88 0.48 5.02
C LYS A 70 -7.45 0.96 6.35
N ASN A 71 -6.96 0.43 7.47
CA ASN A 71 -7.38 0.86 8.80
C ASN A 71 -6.90 2.28 9.12
N GLN A 72 -5.66 2.64 8.76
CA GLN A 72 -5.13 4.00 8.91
C GLN A 72 -5.94 5.01 8.08
N VAL A 73 -6.28 4.66 6.84
CA VAL A 73 -7.19 5.47 5.99
C VAL A 73 -8.56 5.61 6.67
N ALA A 74 -9.14 4.51 7.16
CA ALA A 74 -10.44 4.55 7.85
C ALA A 74 -10.39 5.40 9.14
N ARG A 75 -9.24 5.44 9.82
CA ARG A 75 -8.99 6.28 11.00
C ARG A 75 -8.64 7.73 10.66
N ARG A 76 -8.53 8.09 9.37
CA ARG A 76 -8.10 9.40 8.88
C ARG A 76 -6.66 9.75 9.25
N GLU A 77 -5.85 8.75 9.57
CA GLU A 77 -4.41 8.90 9.83
C GLU A 77 -3.61 8.89 8.52
N PHE A 78 -4.22 8.43 7.43
CA PHE A 78 -3.61 8.40 6.09
C PHE A 78 -4.59 8.96 5.06
N ALA A 79 -4.19 10.03 4.37
CA ALA A 79 -4.95 10.60 3.27
C ALA A 79 -4.13 10.48 1.98
N ALA A 80 -4.77 10.00 0.91
CA ALA A 80 -4.11 9.93 -0.38
C ALA A 80 -3.79 11.35 -0.87
N VAL A 81 -2.51 11.65 -1.10
CA VAL A 81 -2.03 12.98 -1.52
C VAL A 81 -2.78 13.50 -2.75
N GLY A 82 -3.03 12.64 -3.73
CA GLY A 82 -3.80 13.01 -4.93
C GLY A 82 -5.23 13.45 -4.62
N LEU A 83 -5.91 12.83 -3.64
CA LEU A 83 -7.25 13.22 -3.22
C LEU A 83 -7.25 14.58 -2.52
N LEU A 84 -6.25 14.86 -1.68
CA LEU A 84 -6.10 16.16 -1.02
C LEU A 84 -5.83 17.27 -2.04
N ALA A 85 -4.94 17.03 -3.00
CA ALA A 85 -4.65 17.95 -4.08
C ALA A 85 -5.91 18.26 -4.92
N ASP A 86 -6.68 17.23 -5.29
CA ASP A 86 -7.92 17.39 -6.04
C ASP A 86 -8.97 18.21 -5.28
N VAL A 87 -9.16 17.92 -3.98
CA VAL A 87 -10.12 18.65 -3.14
C VAL A 87 -9.71 20.11 -2.98
N LEU A 88 -8.42 20.37 -2.75
CA LEU A 88 -7.90 21.72 -2.61
C LEU A 88 -8.03 22.51 -3.92
N ALA A 89 -7.69 21.89 -5.06
CA ALA A 89 -7.85 22.50 -6.37
C ALA A 89 -9.31 22.87 -6.64
N ARG A 90 -10.26 21.96 -6.36
CA ARG A 90 -11.70 22.22 -6.50
C ARG A 90 -12.16 23.34 -5.58
N ALA A 91 -11.70 23.37 -4.33
CA ALA A 91 -12.04 24.42 -3.38
C ALA A 91 -11.51 25.78 -3.83
N ALA A 92 -10.26 25.84 -4.30
CA ALA A 92 -9.66 27.07 -4.82
C ALA A 92 -10.39 27.59 -6.06
N SER A 93 -10.73 26.72 -7.01
CA SER A 93 -11.53 27.09 -8.19
C SER A 93 -12.89 27.65 -7.82
N ALA A 94 -13.60 27.03 -6.88
CA ALA A 94 -14.93 27.51 -6.44
C ALA A 94 -14.88 28.93 -5.85
N VAL A 95 -13.80 29.28 -5.15
CA VAL A 95 -13.58 30.64 -4.61
C VAL A 95 -13.30 31.64 -5.74
N VAL A 96 -12.45 31.28 -6.70
CA VAL A 96 -12.15 32.11 -7.88
C VAL A 96 -13.42 32.40 -8.68
N ASP A 97 -14.23 31.39 -8.96
CA ASP A 97 -15.49 31.54 -9.69
C ASP A 97 -16.45 32.51 -8.96
N ARG A 98 -16.44 32.51 -7.63
CA ARG A 98 -17.27 33.41 -6.83
C ARG A 98 -16.81 34.86 -6.93
N PHE A 99 -15.50 35.10 -6.99
CA PHE A 99 -14.96 36.45 -7.22
C PHE A 99 -15.28 36.96 -8.62
N ASP A 100 -15.20 36.11 -9.64
CA ASP A 100 -15.51 36.49 -11.02
C ASP A 100 -17.01 36.84 -11.20
N GLN A 101 -17.90 36.17 -10.46
CA GLN A 101 -19.33 36.49 -10.43
C GLN A 101 -19.67 37.77 -9.64
N LEU A 102 -18.72 38.32 -8.87
CA LEU A 102 -19.01 39.42 -7.96
C LEU A 102 -19.37 40.70 -8.71
N GLU A 103 -18.76 40.96 -9.88
CA GLU A 103 -19.10 42.15 -10.68
C GLU A 103 -20.59 42.18 -11.05
N GLY A 104 -21.09 41.05 -11.56
CA GLY A 104 -22.49 40.92 -11.96
C GLY A 104 -23.44 41.05 -10.77
N THR A 105 -23.02 40.58 -9.60
CA THR A 105 -23.78 40.71 -8.35
C THR A 105 -23.78 42.17 -7.85
N LEU A 106 -22.62 42.84 -7.90
CA LEU A 106 -22.45 44.23 -7.49
C LEU A 106 -23.33 45.17 -8.33
N ARG A 107 -23.36 44.97 -9.65
CA ARG A 107 -24.21 45.76 -10.56
C ARG A 107 -25.70 45.62 -10.26
N LYS A 108 -26.14 44.44 -9.78
CA LYS A 108 -27.55 44.21 -9.40
C LYS A 108 -27.88 44.78 -8.01
N ALA A 109 -26.95 44.65 -7.06
CA ALA A 109 -27.16 45.07 -5.68
C ALA A 109 -27.06 46.59 -5.51
N VAL A 110 -26.18 47.24 -6.27
CA VAL A 110 -25.97 48.70 -6.23
C VAL A 110 -25.92 49.23 -7.67
N PRO A 111 -27.09 49.51 -8.29
CA PRO A 111 -27.17 49.93 -9.68
C PRO A 111 -26.51 51.30 -9.95
N ASP A 112 -26.59 52.20 -8.97
CA ASP A 112 -26.10 53.59 -9.08
C ASP A 112 -24.67 53.76 -8.56
N LEU A 113 -23.88 52.67 -8.48
CA LEU A 113 -22.50 52.74 -8.07
C LEU A 113 -21.67 53.47 -9.14
N PRO A 114 -20.91 54.53 -8.79
CA PRO A 114 -20.04 55.22 -9.75
C PRO A 114 -19.04 54.27 -10.39
N ASP A 115 -18.77 54.47 -11.68
CA ASP A 115 -17.86 53.61 -12.45
C ASP A 115 -16.45 53.61 -11.86
N GLU A 116 -15.94 54.74 -11.37
CA GLU A 116 -14.61 54.76 -10.73
C GLU A 116 -14.57 53.91 -9.45
N ALA A 117 -15.64 53.93 -8.65
CA ALA A 117 -15.75 53.11 -7.45
C ALA A 117 -15.86 51.62 -7.79
N LYS A 118 -16.61 51.29 -8.85
CA LYS A 118 -16.72 49.91 -9.35
C LYS A 118 -15.38 49.37 -9.83
N VAL A 119 -14.62 50.16 -10.60
CA VAL A 119 -13.27 49.80 -11.06
C VAL A 119 -12.33 49.57 -9.88
N ALA A 120 -12.34 50.46 -8.89
CA ALA A 120 -11.51 50.34 -7.69
C ALA A 120 -11.81 49.03 -6.92
N VAL A 121 -13.09 48.70 -6.73
CA VAL A 121 -13.49 47.46 -6.04
C VAL A 121 -13.03 46.23 -6.81
N LEU A 122 -13.26 46.18 -8.13
CA LEU A 122 -12.84 45.05 -8.97
C LEU A 122 -11.31 44.87 -8.97
N GLN A 123 -10.54 45.96 -8.97
CA GLN A 123 -9.08 45.91 -8.86
C GLN A 123 -8.63 45.33 -7.50
N VAL A 124 -9.24 45.76 -6.39
CA VAL A 124 -8.93 45.22 -5.06
C VAL A 124 -9.23 43.73 -5.00
N ILE A 125 -10.36 43.28 -5.56
CA ILE A 125 -10.74 41.87 -5.60
C ILE A 125 -9.78 41.06 -6.48
N ALA A 126 -9.43 41.58 -7.67
CA ALA A 126 -8.48 40.92 -8.55
C ALA A 126 -7.11 40.75 -7.87
N ASN A 127 -6.64 41.77 -7.15
CA ASN A 127 -5.40 41.69 -6.37
C ASN A 127 -5.52 40.64 -5.25
N ALA A 128 -6.63 40.62 -4.50
CA ALA A 128 -6.88 39.63 -3.45
C ALA A 128 -6.92 38.20 -4.02
N ARG A 129 -7.58 37.98 -5.15
CA ARG A 129 -7.64 36.69 -5.85
C ARG A 129 -6.25 36.22 -6.28
N ASN A 130 -5.45 37.11 -6.86
CA ASN A 130 -4.10 36.78 -7.29
C ASN A 130 -3.19 36.46 -6.11
N GLU A 131 -3.32 37.19 -5.00
CA GLU A 131 -2.57 36.90 -3.77
C GLU A 131 -2.99 35.56 -3.15
N TRP A 132 -4.28 35.26 -3.13
CA TRP A 132 -4.79 33.96 -2.66
C TRP A 132 -4.19 32.79 -3.44
N ILE A 133 -4.16 32.88 -4.78
CA ILE A 133 -3.58 31.84 -5.64
C ILE A 133 -2.09 31.65 -5.31
N ARG A 134 -1.34 32.75 -5.18
CA ARG A 134 0.09 32.70 -4.82
C ARG A 134 0.32 32.13 -3.42
N GLY A 135 -0.45 32.58 -2.44
CA GLY A 135 -0.34 32.13 -1.04
C GLY A 135 -0.67 30.66 -0.89
N THR A 136 -1.74 30.19 -1.54
CA THR A 136 -2.13 28.77 -1.50
C THR A 136 -1.09 27.89 -2.19
N ALA A 137 -0.56 28.31 -3.35
CA ALA A 137 0.50 27.56 -4.03
C ALA A 137 1.77 27.42 -3.18
N ARG A 138 2.16 28.48 -2.45
CA ARG A 138 3.29 28.44 -1.52
C ARG A 138 3.03 27.49 -0.34
N LEU A 139 1.89 27.63 0.34
CA LEU A 139 1.53 26.77 1.46
C LEU A 139 1.55 25.28 1.08
N VAL A 140 1.06 24.94 -0.11
CA VAL A 140 1.10 23.56 -0.61
C VAL A 140 2.54 23.10 -0.88
N SER A 141 3.38 23.95 -1.50
CA SER A 141 4.79 23.62 -1.73
C SER A 141 5.53 23.40 -0.42
N ASP A 142 5.40 24.33 0.53
CA ASP A 142 6.10 24.30 1.81
C ASP A 142 5.71 23.06 2.63
N GLU A 143 4.42 22.70 2.64
CA GLU A 143 3.93 21.50 3.35
C GLU A 143 4.43 20.21 2.69
N VAL A 144 4.41 20.12 1.36
CA VAL A 144 4.92 18.95 0.62
C VAL A 144 6.43 18.79 0.83
N ASP A 145 7.18 19.89 0.77
CA ASP A 145 8.62 19.89 1.03
C ASP A 145 8.93 19.47 2.48
N GLY A 146 8.12 19.92 3.45
CA GLY A 146 8.21 19.50 4.85
C GLY A 146 7.96 18.01 5.04
N MET A 147 6.89 17.46 4.45
CA MET A 147 6.60 16.03 4.51
C MET A 147 7.72 15.17 3.91
N LEU A 148 8.29 15.59 2.77
CA LEU A 148 9.40 14.88 2.13
C LEU A 148 10.69 14.91 2.97
N ALA A 149 10.91 15.98 3.74
CA ALA A 149 12.03 16.06 4.66
C ALA A 149 11.86 15.11 5.86
N GLU A 150 10.65 15.04 6.45
CA GLU A 150 10.35 14.18 7.59
C GLU A 150 10.43 12.67 7.25
N ASP A 151 9.95 12.27 6.06
CA ASP A 151 10.04 10.87 5.60
C ASP A 151 11.49 10.41 5.38
N ASN A 152 12.39 11.33 5.03
CA ASN A 152 13.79 11.01 4.75
C ASN A 152 14.62 10.85 6.04
N GLU A 153 14.20 11.47 7.15
CA GLU A 153 14.85 11.32 8.46
C GLU A 153 14.48 9.99 9.15
N GLY A 154 13.34 9.38 8.82
CA GLY A 154 12.88 8.10 9.38
C GLY A 154 13.48 6.84 8.74
N ALA A 155 14.21 6.97 7.63
CA ALA A 155 14.74 5.83 6.86
C ALA A 155 16.12 5.33 7.32
N ASP A 156 16.83 6.06 8.19
CA ASP A 156 18.25 5.77 8.52
C ASP A 156 18.46 4.88 9.76
N GLU A 157 17.42 4.56 10.54
CA GLU A 157 17.57 3.80 11.81
C GLU A 157 17.19 2.30 11.75
N GLY A 158 16.73 1.79 10.59
CA GLY A 158 16.05 0.49 10.50
C GLY A 158 16.87 -0.75 10.07
N ASP A 159 17.99 -0.60 9.36
CA ASP A 159 18.58 -1.70 8.58
C ASP A 159 19.82 -2.39 9.20
N ALA A 160 20.27 -1.96 10.40
CA ALA A 160 21.56 -2.40 10.93
C ALA A 160 21.54 -3.59 11.92
N ARG A 161 20.41 -4.26 12.18
CA ARG A 161 20.30 -5.18 13.35
C ARG A 161 20.07 -6.67 13.11
N ASP A 162 20.08 -7.18 11.86
CA ASP A 162 19.72 -8.59 11.60
C ASP A 162 20.79 -9.48 10.93
N VAL A 163 22.09 -9.12 10.94
CA VAL A 163 23.14 -9.92 10.25
C VAL A 163 24.05 -10.76 11.18
N GLU A 164 24.01 -10.61 12.51
CA GLU A 164 24.94 -11.33 13.41
C GLU A 164 24.47 -12.70 13.96
N GLY A 165 23.41 -13.30 13.39
CA GLY A 165 22.76 -14.48 13.97
C GLY A 165 23.13 -15.87 13.40
N TYR A 166 23.94 -15.98 12.35
CA TYR A 166 24.15 -17.28 11.67
C TYR A 166 25.64 -17.62 11.46
N CYS A 167 26.35 -17.89 12.56
CA CYS A 167 27.54 -18.74 12.53
C CYS A 167 27.89 -19.22 13.95
N ALA A 168 27.33 -20.37 14.35
CA ALA A 168 27.87 -21.25 15.39
C ALA A 168 27.27 -22.66 15.23
#